data_AF-A0A8D9EDB9-F1
#
_entry.id   AF-A0A8D9EDB9-F1
#
_cell.length_a   1.000
_cell.length_b   1.000
_cell.length_c   1.000
_cell.angle_alpha   90.00
_cell.angle_beta   90.00
_cell.angle_gamma   90.00
#
_symmetry.space_group_name_H-M   'P 1'
#
loop_
_entity.id
_entity.type
_entity.pdbx_description
1 polymer ?
#
loop_
_entity_poly.entity_id
_entity_poly.type
_entity_poly.pdbx_seq_one_letter_code
_entity_poly.pdbx_strand_id
1 'polypeptide(L)'
;MLREGISRELTPIDRVSCVLNYSNKLEFQVVREQFPVTCAEAITIHKSQGQTYDQVAIDFTKCPGLTKQMLYVALSRVTRLSGLFLIGKFPDKTGKGKGRRAKSKNADTEEVDPVMIEMERLRNEKQLDL
;
A
#
# COMPACT_ATOMS: atom_id res chain seq x y z
N MET A 1 1.08 -4.45 -37.27
CA MET A 1 2.05 -5.46 -37.72
C MET A 1 2.67 -6.08 -36.48
N LEU A 2 2.35 -7.33 -36.14
CA LEU A 2 3.00 -8.03 -35.02
C LEU A 2 4.39 -8.48 -35.47
N ARG A 3 5.41 -8.29 -34.63
CA ARG A 3 6.77 -8.76 -34.87
C ARG A 3 6.80 -10.28 -34.74
N GLU A 4 7.43 -10.99 -35.68
CA GLU A 4 7.57 -12.45 -35.62
C GLU A 4 8.27 -12.87 -34.32
N GLY A 5 7.69 -13.83 -33.59
CA GLY A 5 8.25 -14.39 -32.36
C GLY A 5 7.49 -14.12 -31.05
N ILE A 6 6.37 -13.39 -31.07
CA ILE A 6 5.54 -13.15 -29.87
C ILE A 6 4.41 -14.20 -29.81
N SER A 7 4.30 -14.94 -28.71
CA SER A 7 3.23 -15.91 -28.47
C SER A 7 1.86 -15.24 -28.54
N ARG A 8 0.87 -15.91 -29.17
CA ARG A 8 -0.52 -15.43 -29.30
C ARG A 8 -1.30 -15.41 -27.97
N GLU A 9 -0.73 -16.00 -26.93
CA GLU A 9 -1.34 -16.09 -25.59
C GLU A 9 -1.06 -14.85 -24.72
N LEU A 10 -0.18 -13.95 -25.18
CA LEU A 10 0.19 -12.74 -24.46
C LEU A 10 -0.77 -11.60 -24.81
N THR A 11 -1.23 -10.87 -23.78
CA THR A 11 -2.00 -9.64 -23.98
C THR A 11 -1.04 -8.46 -24.10
N PRO A 12 -0.91 -7.83 -25.29
CA PRO A 12 -0.09 -6.64 -25.43
C PRO A 12 -0.69 -5.48 -24.64
N ILE A 13 0.16 -4.77 -23.89
CA ILE A 13 -0.22 -3.55 -23.19
C ILE A 13 0.39 -2.38 -23.95
N ASP A 14 -0.47 -1.53 -24.50
CA ASP A 14 -0.06 -0.32 -25.22
C ASP A 14 -0.03 0.91 -24.29
N ARG A 15 0.72 1.93 -24.71
CA ARG A 15 0.73 3.23 -24.02
C ARG A 15 -0.61 3.93 -24.21
N VAL A 16 -1.09 4.55 -23.14
CA VAL A 16 -2.31 5.36 -23.16
C VAL A 16 -1.93 6.82 -22.97
N SER A 17 -2.41 7.68 -23.87
CA SER A 17 -2.32 9.13 -23.73
C SER A 17 -3.56 9.69 -23.05
N CYS A 18 -3.40 10.41 -21.94
CA CYS A 18 -4.49 11.17 -21.31
C CYS A 18 -4.15 12.65 -21.24
N VAL A 19 -5.14 13.48 -21.57
CA VAL A 19 -5.05 14.94 -21.47
C VAL A 19 -5.47 15.37 -20.07
N LEU A 20 -4.59 16.09 -19.38
CA LEU A 20 -4.81 16.61 -18.04
C LEU A 20 -5.18 18.09 -18.12
N ASN A 21 -6.45 18.39 -17.82
CA ASN A 21 -6.98 19.75 -17.74
C ASN A 21 -6.92 20.21 -16.29
N TYR A 22 -5.84 20.91 -15.90
CA TYR A 22 -5.61 21.32 -14.51
C TYR A 22 -6.40 22.59 -14.12
N SER A 23 -6.78 23.44 -15.08
CA SER A 23 -7.64 24.61 -14.87
C SER A 23 -8.17 25.19 -16.19
N ASN A 24 -9.39 25.72 -16.20
CA ASN A 24 -9.97 26.44 -17.35
C ASN A 24 -9.24 27.77 -17.67
N LYS A 25 -8.24 28.18 -16.86
CA LYS A 25 -7.51 29.45 -17.00
C LYS A 25 -6.05 29.30 -17.45
N LEU A 26 -5.55 28.08 -17.66
CA LEU A 26 -4.17 27.87 -18.12
C LEU A 26 -4.13 27.77 -19.64
N GLU A 27 -3.15 28.43 -20.27
CA GLU A 27 -2.97 28.47 -21.73
C GLU A 27 -2.31 27.20 -22.30
N PHE A 28 -1.93 26.24 -21.45
CA PHE A 28 -1.25 25.03 -21.87
C PHE A 28 -1.99 23.78 -21.42
N GLN A 29 -1.92 22.76 -22.28
CA GLN A 29 -2.49 21.45 -22.07
C GLN A 29 -1.37 20.46 -21.75
N VAL A 30 -1.54 19.66 -20.69
CA VAL A 30 -0.56 18.61 -20.34
C VAL A 30 -1.05 17.27 -20.86
N VAL A 31 -0.24 16.61 -21.69
CA VAL A 31 -0.52 15.26 -22.18
C VAL A 31 0.39 14.28 -21.45
N ARG A 32 -0.19 13.25 -20.83
CA ARG A 32 0.54 12.15 -20.19
C ARG A 32 0.41 10.90 -21.02
N GLU A 33 1.53 10.38 -21.53
CA GLU A 33 1.61 9.11 -22.24
C GLU A 33 2.33 8.08 -21.37
N GLN A 34 1.62 7.04 -20.93
CA GLN A 34 2.16 6.03 -20.00
C GLN A 34 1.46 4.69 -20.22
N PHE A 35 2.13 3.58 -19.94
CA PHE A 35 1.45 2.29 -19.85
C PHE A 35 0.45 2.30 -18.67
N PRO A 36 -0.75 1.72 -18.82
CA PRO A 36 -1.78 1.72 -17.78
C PRO A 36 -1.48 0.68 -16.68
N VAL A 37 -0.29 0.77 -16.07
CA VAL A 37 0.18 -0.13 -15.02
C VAL A 37 0.64 0.67 -13.81
N THR A 38 0.38 0.14 -12.62
CA THR A 38 0.81 0.72 -11.35
C THR A 38 1.26 -0.39 -10.41
N CYS A 39 2.24 -0.13 -9.54
CA CYS A 39 2.56 -1.06 -8.46
C CYS A 39 1.30 -1.29 -7.61
N ALA A 40 0.94 -2.55 -7.40
CA ALA A 40 -0.28 -2.95 -6.70
C ALA A 40 -0.01 -3.54 -5.31
N GLU A 41 1.25 -3.56 -4.88
CA GLU A 41 1.63 -4.18 -3.61
C GLU A 41 1.23 -3.32 -2.41
N ALA A 42 1.49 -2.01 -2.50
CA ALA A 42 1.03 -1.03 -1.53
C ALA A 42 0.11 -0.02 -2.22
N ILE A 43 -1.07 0.17 -1.67
CA ILE A 43 -2.06 1.11 -2.20
C ILE A 43 -2.59 1.99 -1.07
N THR A 44 -3.09 3.16 -1.43
CA THR A 44 -3.75 4.03 -0.45
C THR A 44 -5.14 3.50 -0.11
N ILE A 45 -5.63 3.84 1.09
CA ILE A 45 -6.97 3.46 1.55
C ILE A 45 -8.05 3.88 0.53
N HIS A 46 -7.94 5.08 -0.04
CA HIS A 46 -8.87 5.56 -1.06
C HIS A 46 -8.86 4.69 -2.32
N LYS A 47 -7.69 4.24 -2.78
CA LYS A 47 -7.58 3.37 -3.95
C LYS A 47 -8.08 1.95 -3.67
N SER A 48 -8.04 1.50 -2.41
CA SER A 48 -8.61 0.21 -1.98
C SER A 48 -10.14 0.19 -1.90
N GLN A 49 -10.81 1.33 -2.05
CA GLN A 49 -12.27 1.40 -1.88
C GLN A 49 -13.00 0.55 -2.95
N GLY A 50 -13.88 -0.36 -2.50
CA GLY A 50 -14.62 -1.30 -3.34
C GLY A 50 -13.89 -2.63 -3.60
N GLN A 51 -12.63 -2.75 -3.17
CA GLN A 51 -11.83 -3.96 -3.37
C GLN A 51 -11.81 -4.85 -2.13
N THR A 52 -11.54 -6.14 -2.33
CA THR A 52 -11.41 -7.15 -1.28
C THR A 52 -10.07 -7.86 -1.46
N TYR A 53 -9.36 -8.10 -0.36
CA TYR A 53 -8.08 -8.79 -0.34
C TYR A 53 -8.09 -9.91 0.71
N ASP A 54 -7.34 -10.97 0.45
CA ASP A 54 -7.22 -12.09 1.40
C ASP A 54 -6.39 -11.72 2.62
N GLN A 55 -5.36 -10.91 2.42
CA GLN A 55 -4.44 -10.46 3.47
C GLN A 55 -4.07 -8.98 3.26
N VAL A 56 -4.05 -8.21 4.34
CA VAL A 56 -3.73 -6.77 4.33
C VAL A 56 -2.90 -6.42 5.57
N ALA A 57 -1.79 -5.72 5.35
CA ALA A 57 -1.05 -5.02 6.40
C ALA A 57 -1.39 -3.52 6.36
N ILE A 58 -1.79 -2.96 7.51
CA ILE A 58 -2.13 -1.54 7.66
C ILE A 58 -1.13 -0.88 8.59
N ASP A 59 -0.41 0.12 8.09
CA ASP A 59 0.54 0.90 8.87
C ASP A 59 -0.08 2.20 9.41
N PHE A 60 -0.16 2.31 10.74
CA PHE A 60 -0.63 3.51 11.43
C PHE A 60 0.50 4.45 11.86
N THR A 61 1.76 4.04 11.78
CA THR A 61 2.90 4.87 12.21
C THR A 61 3.08 6.11 11.35
N LYS A 62 2.78 6.00 10.05
CA LYS A 62 2.94 7.07 9.04
C LYS A 62 1.66 7.85 8.76
N CYS A 63 0.55 7.57 9.45
CA CYS A 63 -0.76 8.18 9.17
C CYS A 63 -1.35 8.93 10.38
N PRO A 64 -0.73 10.03 10.83
CA PRO A 64 -1.35 10.90 11.83
C PRO A 64 -2.62 11.54 11.25
N GLY A 65 -3.79 11.27 11.84
CA GLY A 65 -5.06 11.89 11.43
C GLY A 65 -6.00 11.02 10.60
N LEU A 66 -5.85 9.68 10.63
CA LEU A 66 -6.82 8.79 9.98
C LEU A 66 -8.23 9.01 10.54
N THR A 67 -9.19 9.35 9.68
CA THR A 67 -10.58 9.49 10.10
C THR A 67 -11.18 8.12 10.42
N LYS A 68 -12.23 8.09 11.26
CA LYS A 68 -12.94 6.85 11.57
C LYS A 68 -13.46 6.15 10.31
N GLN A 69 -13.85 6.92 9.30
CA GLN A 69 -14.32 6.43 8.01
C GLN A 69 -13.18 5.78 7.22
N MET A 70 -12.00 6.40 7.15
CA MET A 70 -10.84 5.81 6.49
C MET A 70 -10.39 4.52 7.18
N LEU A 71 -10.43 4.49 8.52
CA LEU A 71 -10.14 3.28 9.28
C LEU A 71 -11.13 2.16 8.94
N TYR A 72 -12.42 2.46 8.90
CA TYR A 72 -13.44 1.48 8.52
C TYR A 72 -13.21 0.95 7.11
N VAL A 73 -12.90 1.82 6.14
CA VAL A 73 -12.59 1.39 4.77
C VAL A 73 -11.40 0.44 4.76
N ALA A 74 -10.30 0.79 5.43
CA ALA A 74 -9.10 -0.05 5.47
C ALA A 74 -9.35 -1.43 6.12
N LEU A 75 -10.02 -1.44 7.27
CA LEU A 75 -10.32 -2.69 8.01
C LEU A 75 -11.32 -3.58 7.28
N SER A 76 -12.26 -3.00 6.53
CA SER A 76 -13.26 -3.77 5.78
C SER A 76 -12.75 -4.34 4.45
N ARG A 77 -11.46 -4.14 4.11
CA ARG A 77 -10.88 -4.72 2.89
C ARG A 77 -10.57 -6.21 3.02
N VAL A 78 -10.49 -6.72 4.24
CA VAL A 78 -10.19 -8.13 4.51
C VAL A 78 -11.46 -8.88 4.93
N THR A 79 -11.61 -10.11 4.47
CA THR A 79 -12.78 -10.95 4.75
C THR A 79 -12.66 -11.71 6.07
N ARG A 80 -11.44 -11.99 6.52
CA ARG A 80 -11.14 -12.80 7.71
C ARG A 80 -10.16 -12.07 8.61
N LEU A 81 -10.38 -12.15 9.93
CA LEU A 81 -9.49 -11.51 10.90
C LEU A 81 -8.05 -12.06 10.85
N SER A 82 -7.87 -13.33 10.46
CA SER A 82 -6.55 -13.95 10.29
C SER A 82 -5.70 -13.31 9.18
N GLY A 83 -6.32 -12.60 8.24
CA GLY A 83 -5.62 -11.87 7.18
C GLY A 83 -5.37 -10.40 7.50
N LEU A 84 -5.70 -9.94 8.72
CA LEU A 84 -5.55 -8.55 9.13
C LEU A 84 -4.30 -8.35 9.98
N PHE A 85 -3.37 -7.53 9.50
CA PHE A 85 -2.14 -7.20 10.21
C PHE A 85 -2.07 -5.69 10.44
N LEU A 86 -1.85 -5.29 11.70
CA LEU A 86 -1.81 -3.88 12.09
C LEU A 86 -0.42 -3.53 12.59
N ILE A 87 0.19 -2.52 11.97
CA ILE A 87 1.54 -2.05 12.29
C ILE A 87 1.40 -0.70 13.00
N GLY A 88 1.98 -0.59 14.20
CA GLY A 88 2.04 0.66 14.94
C GLY A 88 1.96 0.50 16.46
N LYS A 89 2.00 1.64 17.15
CA LYS A 89 1.90 1.70 18.61
C LYS A 89 0.48 2.07 19.00
N PHE A 90 -0.20 1.15 19.68
CA PHE A 90 -1.53 1.39 20.21
C PHE A 90 -1.41 1.68 21.71
N PRO A 91 -1.94 2.82 22.19
CA PRO A 91 -1.94 3.10 23.62
C PRO A 91 -2.79 2.06 24.33
N ASP A 92 -2.20 1.38 25.31
CA ASP A 92 -2.94 0.46 26.16
C ASP A 92 -3.97 1.24 26.99
N LYS A 93 -5.21 0.75 27.05
CA LYS A 93 -6.28 1.40 27.82
C LYS A 93 -6.05 1.25 29.33
N THR A 94 -5.09 0.45 29.77
CA THR A 94 -4.67 0.37 31.17
C THR A 94 -3.76 1.54 31.51
N GLY A 95 -4.35 2.69 31.83
CA GLY A 95 -3.62 3.84 32.33
C GLY A 95 -3.03 3.59 33.72
N LYS A 96 -1.88 2.89 33.83
CA LYS A 96 -0.86 3.05 34.88
C LYS A 96 0.47 2.45 34.42
N GLY A 97 1.37 3.30 33.94
CA GLY A 97 2.76 2.93 33.69
C GLY A 97 3.57 4.14 33.29
N LYS A 98 4.14 4.86 34.27
CA LYS A 98 5.25 5.79 34.01
C LYS A 98 6.45 4.96 33.53
N GLY A 99 6.51 4.70 32.22
CA GLY A 99 7.66 4.10 31.57
C GLY A 99 8.81 5.12 31.51
N ARG A 100 9.85 4.88 32.32
CA ARG A 100 11.09 5.65 32.31
C ARG A 100 11.64 5.68 30.88
N ARG A 101 11.95 6.87 30.38
CA ARG A 101 12.67 7.07 29.13
C ARG A 101 14.13 6.65 29.34
N ALA A 102 14.43 5.36 29.21
CA ALA A 102 15.80 4.88 29.12
C ALA A 102 16.32 5.23 27.72
N LYS A 103 17.12 6.29 27.64
CA LYS A 103 17.84 6.67 26.43
C LYS A 103 19.02 5.70 26.28
N SER A 104 18.77 4.52 25.73
CA SER A 104 19.86 3.67 25.22
C SER A 104 20.32 4.27 23.90
N LYS A 105 21.49 4.91 23.93
CA LYS A 105 22.30 5.15 22.74
C LYS A 105 23.01 3.83 22.46
N ASN A 106 22.74 3.21 21.32
CA ASN A 106 23.53 2.15 20.64
C ASN A 106 22.82 1.97 19.29
N ALA A 107 23.39 2.36 18.15
CA ALA A 107 24.47 1.73 17.38
C ALA A 107 23.82 1.44 16.01
N ASP A 108 24.54 1.71 14.92
CA ASP A 108 24.07 1.71 13.53
C ASP A 108 23.51 0.36 13.06
N THR A 109 22.31 0.01 13.52
CA THR A 109 21.49 -1.05 12.95
C THR A 109 20.46 -0.33 12.10
N GLU A 110 20.48 -0.56 10.79
CA GLU A 110 19.39 -0.13 9.91
C GLU A 110 18.09 -0.65 10.53
N GLU A 111 17.30 0.25 11.12
CA GLU A 111 16.02 -0.09 11.74
C GLU A 111 15.09 -0.47 10.59
N VAL A 112 15.08 -1.77 10.23
CA VAL A 112 14.33 -2.27 9.09
C VAL A 112 12.86 -1.94 9.30
N ASP A 113 12.27 -1.26 8.32
CA ASP A 113 10.88 -0.80 8.38
C ASP A 113 9.95 -2.00 8.67
N PRO A 114 9.14 -1.97 9.75
CA PRO A 114 8.25 -3.08 10.09
C PRO A 114 7.27 -3.43 8.96
N VAL A 115 6.95 -2.47 8.09
CA VAL A 115 6.15 -2.72 6.89
C VAL A 115 6.91 -3.63 5.92
N MET A 116 8.20 -3.40 5.70
CA MET A 116 8.99 -4.21 4.77
C MET A 116 9.09 -5.67 5.24
N ILE A 117 9.31 -5.88 6.54
CA ILE A 117 9.34 -7.21 7.14
C ILE A 117 8.01 -7.94 6.91
N GLU A 118 6.90 -7.25 7.16
CA GLU A 118 5.58 -7.84 7.03
C GLU A 118 5.22 -8.14 5.57
N MET A 119 5.59 -7.26 4.64
CA MET A 119 5.38 -7.48 3.21
C MET A 119 6.21 -8.66 2.70
N GLU A 120 7.43 -8.83 3.20
CA GLU A 120 8.25 -9.99 2.88
C GLU A 120 7.65 -11.30 3.42
N ARG A 121 7.10 -11.28 4.65
CA ARG A 121 6.34 -12.42 5.20
C ARG A 121 5.15 -12.78 4.31
N LEU A 122 4.32 -11.80 3.93
CA LEU A 122 3.15 -11.99 3.08
C LEU A 122 3.52 -12.53 1.69
N ARG A 123 4.65 -12.09 1.12
CA ARG A 123 5.16 -12.62 -0.16
C ARG A 123 5.56 -14.09 -0.05
N ASN A 124 6.28 -14.44 1.01
CA ASN A 124 6.73 -15.81 1.23
C ASN A 124 5.56 -16.77 1.47
N GLU A 125 4.51 -16.33 2.17
CA GLU A 125 3.29 -17.14 2.34
C GLU A 125 2.59 -17.41 1.01
N LYS A 126 2.44 -16.40 0.15
CA LYS A 126 1.81 -16.59 -1.17
C LYS A 126 2.60 -17.50 -2.10
N GLN A 127 3.93 -17.56 -1.98
CA GLN A 127 4.75 -18.47 -2.77
C GLN A 127 4.61 -19.94 -2.37
N LEU A 128 4.13 -20.24 -1.15
CA LEU A 128 3.89 -21.61 -0.70
C LEU A 128 2.58 -22.20 -1.23
N ASP A 129 1.67 -21.33 -1.71
CA ASP A 129 0.35 -21.71 -2.24
C ASP A 129 0.34 -21.90 -3.78
N LEU A 130 1.49 -21.71 -4.45
CA LEU A 130 1.71 -21.84 -5.91
C LEU A 130 2.53 -23.08 -6.24
#